data_AF-A0A8U0HXB5-F1
#
_entry.id   AF-A0A8U0HXB5-F1
#
_cell.length_a   1.000
_cell.length_b   1.000
_cell.length_c   1.000
_cell.angle_alpha   90.00
_cell.angle_beta   90.00
_cell.angle_gamma   90.00
#
_symmetry.space_group_name_H-M   'P 1'
#
loop_
_entity.id
_entity.type
_entity.pdbx_description
1 polymer ?
#
loop_
_entity_poly.entity_id
_entity_poly.type
_entity_poly.pdbx_seq_one_letter_code
_entity_poly.pdbx_strand_id
1 'polypeptide(L)'
;MVDSPGPPESAESLAAPPTEPTLAAKLVGGFQWAITGAYVFFLGVLATGWYLHATRTPVSLDLSRAFAVSAAAAFAAGYLWVRSRPSAPAAHDRRIEVVVTLLVLGFLLPFGVPRLFDLLGIELGVPLAGFGVAYALTLTLSYGLVYGLGFRFFLGPHRSERSEFRE
;
A
#
# COMPACT_ATOMS: atom_id res chain seq x y z
N MET A 1 -45.12 1.40 48.45
CA MET A 1 -45.22 1.78 47.03
C MET A 1 -43.89 2.42 46.70
N VAL A 2 -42.95 1.60 46.23
CA VAL A 2 -41.55 1.99 45.99
C VAL A 2 -41.46 2.37 44.53
N ASP A 3 -41.18 3.65 44.27
CA ASP A 3 -40.82 4.13 42.93
C ASP A 3 -39.41 3.61 42.62
N SER A 4 -39.32 2.61 41.74
CA SER A 4 -38.06 2.22 41.13
C SER A 4 -37.74 3.20 40.01
N PRO A 5 -36.65 3.98 40.08
CA PRO A 5 -36.19 4.72 38.92
C PRO A 5 -35.69 3.71 37.88
N GLY A 6 -36.36 3.67 36.73
CA GLY A 6 -35.91 2.90 35.58
C GLY A 6 -34.48 3.29 35.18
N PRO A 7 -33.68 2.36 34.63
CA PRO A 7 -32.31 2.67 34.22
C PRO A 7 -32.32 3.73 33.10
N PRO A 8 -31.36 4.67 33.10
CA PRO A 8 -31.36 5.81 32.20
C PRO A 8 -31.14 5.39 30.74
N GLU A 9 -32.04 5.81 29.86
CA GLU A 9 -31.95 5.78 28.39
C GLU A 9 -30.83 6.70 27.85
N SER A 10 -29.59 6.54 28.28
CA SER A 10 -28.48 7.41 27.84
C SER A 10 -27.17 6.66 27.58
N ALA A 11 -27.30 5.55 26.86
CA ALA A 11 -26.17 4.93 26.16
C ALA A 11 -26.38 4.99 24.64
N GLU A 12 -27.10 6.00 24.13
CA GLU A 12 -26.90 6.48 22.76
C GLU A 12 -25.47 7.01 22.67
N SER A 13 -24.55 6.09 22.37
CA SER A 13 -23.46 6.26 21.44
C SER A 13 -23.06 7.73 21.24
N LEU A 14 -22.34 8.30 22.21
CA LEU A 14 -21.45 9.43 21.97
C LEU A 14 -20.28 8.93 21.09
N ALA A 15 -20.60 8.47 19.88
CA ALA A 15 -19.62 8.31 18.83
C ALA A 15 -19.04 9.70 18.60
N ALA A 16 -17.81 9.89 19.07
CA ALA A 16 -17.07 11.13 18.88
C ALA A 16 -17.24 11.60 17.43
N PRO A 17 -17.50 12.90 17.19
CA PRO A 17 -17.77 13.40 15.85
C PRO A 17 -16.66 12.96 14.89
N PRO A 18 -16.99 12.58 13.64
CA PRO A 18 -16.01 12.12 12.68
C PRO A 18 -14.92 13.19 12.53
N THR A 19 -13.73 12.86 12.98
CA THR A 19 -12.61 13.79 12.98
C THR A 19 -12.11 13.94 11.55
N GLU A 20 -11.91 15.18 11.09
CA GLU A 20 -11.34 15.40 9.78
C GLU A 20 -9.92 14.83 9.67
N PRO A 21 -9.53 14.26 8.52
CA PRO A 21 -8.18 13.73 8.33
C PRO A 21 -7.13 14.82 8.47
N THR A 22 -6.12 14.54 9.28
CA THR A 22 -4.95 15.40 9.42
C THR A 22 -4.23 15.56 8.08
N LEU A 23 -3.48 16.66 7.91
CA LEU A 23 -2.68 16.87 6.71
C LEU A 23 -1.71 15.70 6.46
N ALA A 24 -1.07 15.21 7.52
CA ALA A 24 -0.19 14.04 7.46
C ALA A 24 -0.93 12.80 6.93
N ALA A 25 -2.17 12.55 7.37
CA ALA A 25 -2.96 11.44 6.87
C ALA A 25 -3.28 11.54 5.38
N LYS A 26 -3.58 12.74 4.89
CA LYS A 26 -3.83 13.00 3.47
C LYS A 26 -2.57 12.81 2.63
N LEU A 27 -1.42 13.34 3.10
CA LEU A 27 -0.12 13.20 2.42
C LEU A 27 0.33 11.74 2.35
N VAL A 28 0.22 10.98 3.45
CA VAL A 28 0.56 9.54 3.47
C VAL A 28 -0.33 8.76 2.50
N GLY A 29 -1.62 9.10 2.42
CA GLY A 29 -2.51 8.54 1.40
C GLY A 29 -2.02 8.82 -0.03
N GLY A 30 -1.64 10.06 -0.30
CA GLY A 30 -1.04 10.43 -1.59
C GLY A 30 0.23 9.63 -1.89
N PHE A 31 1.18 9.56 -0.94
CA PHE A 31 2.43 8.81 -1.12
C PHE A 31 2.18 7.32 -1.37
N GLN A 32 1.28 6.69 -0.62
CA GLN A 32 0.92 5.29 -0.83
C GLN A 32 0.45 5.03 -2.27
N TRP A 33 -0.46 5.86 -2.76
CA TRP A 33 -0.98 5.71 -4.13
C TRP A 33 0.06 6.05 -5.18
N ALA A 34 0.92 7.04 -4.95
CA ALA A 34 2.01 7.39 -5.85
C ALA A 34 3.00 6.23 -6.01
N ILE A 35 3.45 5.63 -4.90
CA ILE A 35 4.37 4.49 -4.90
C ILE A 35 3.71 3.27 -5.55
N THR A 36 2.45 3.00 -5.22
CA THR A 36 1.69 1.90 -5.83
C THR A 36 1.53 2.09 -7.33
N GLY A 37 1.15 3.31 -7.75
CA GLY A 37 1.04 3.70 -9.15
C GLY A 37 2.36 3.56 -9.90
N ALA A 38 3.49 3.90 -9.26
CA ALA A 38 4.81 3.70 -9.83
C ALA A 38 5.11 2.21 -10.09
N TYR A 39 4.84 1.32 -9.14
CA TYR A 39 4.99 -0.13 -9.36
C TYR A 39 4.10 -0.65 -10.49
N VAL A 40 2.84 -0.22 -10.52
CA VAL A 40 1.90 -0.61 -11.60
C VAL A 40 2.38 -0.07 -12.95
N PHE A 41 2.91 1.15 -13.00
CA PHE A 41 3.51 1.73 -14.21
C PHE A 41 4.71 0.90 -14.68
N PHE A 42 5.64 0.56 -13.78
CA PHE A 42 6.80 -0.26 -14.12
C PHE A 42 6.40 -1.67 -14.59
N LEU A 43 5.41 -2.29 -13.96
CA LEU A 43 4.84 -3.57 -14.43
C LEU A 43 4.25 -3.44 -15.83
N GLY A 44 3.51 -2.36 -16.11
CA GLY A 44 2.99 -2.06 -17.44
C GLY A 44 4.10 -1.89 -18.47
N VAL A 45 5.14 -1.12 -18.16
CA VAL A 45 6.32 -0.94 -19.02
C VAL A 45 7.02 -2.26 -19.29
N LEU A 46 7.20 -3.11 -18.27
CA LEU A 46 7.80 -4.43 -18.45
C LEU A 46 6.93 -5.34 -19.33
N ALA A 47 5.61 -5.34 -19.15
CA ALA A 47 4.69 -6.11 -19.97
C ALA A 47 4.70 -5.62 -21.43
N THR A 48 4.68 -4.31 -21.65
CA THR A 48 4.79 -3.71 -22.98
C THR A 48 6.15 -4.01 -23.62
N GLY A 49 7.24 -3.90 -22.86
CA GLY A 49 8.59 -4.22 -23.33
C GLY A 49 8.72 -5.69 -23.74
N TRP A 50 8.17 -6.61 -22.95
CA TRP A 50 8.10 -8.03 -23.29
C TRP A 50 7.30 -8.27 -24.57
N TYR A 51 6.12 -7.66 -24.70
CA TYR A 51 5.29 -7.77 -25.90
C TYR A 51 6.02 -7.28 -27.15
N LEU A 52 6.61 -6.08 -27.09
CA LEU A 52 7.36 -5.50 -28.21
C LEU A 52 8.61 -6.32 -28.57
N HIS A 53 9.28 -6.88 -27.57
CA HIS A 53 10.39 -7.81 -27.78
C HIS A 53 9.92 -9.08 -28.49
N ALA A 54 8.80 -9.67 -28.05
CA ALA A 54 8.21 -10.86 -28.67
C ALA A 54 7.80 -10.60 -30.13
N THR A 55 7.29 -9.40 -30.44
CA THR A 55 6.94 -8.97 -31.81
C THR A 55 8.10 -8.36 -32.59
N ARG A 56 9.33 -8.36 -32.02
CA ARG A 56 10.55 -7.77 -32.60
C ARG A 56 10.36 -6.34 -33.12
N THR A 57 9.54 -5.56 -32.43
CA THR A 57 9.21 -4.20 -32.83
C THR A 57 10.22 -3.23 -32.17
N PRO A 58 11.08 -2.55 -32.95
CA PRO A 58 11.99 -1.57 -32.39
C PRO A 58 11.24 -0.28 -32.03
N VAL A 59 11.32 0.14 -30.77
CA VAL A 59 10.71 1.37 -30.28
C VAL A 59 11.66 2.04 -29.30
N SER A 60 11.77 3.37 -29.37
CA SER A 60 12.37 4.22 -28.33
C SER A 60 11.28 5.13 -27.76
N LEU A 61 11.02 5.02 -26.45
CA LEU A 61 10.05 5.87 -25.75
C LEU A 61 10.75 6.65 -24.64
N ASP A 62 10.60 7.96 -24.62
CA ASP A 62 10.86 8.76 -23.41
C ASP A 62 9.64 8.63 -22.47
N LEU A 63 9.79 7.79 -21.45
CA LEU A 63 8.75 7.52 -20.46
C LEU A 63 8.79 8.50 -19.27
N SER A 64 9.75 9.43 -19.22
CA SER A 64 9.98 10.28 -18.06
C SER A 64 8.75 11.15 -17.75
N ARG A 65 8.17 11.77 -18.78
CA ARG A 65 6.96 12.60 -18.64
C ARG A 65 5.73 11.77 -18.30
N ALA A 66 5.57 10.62 -18.96
CA ALA A 66 4.44 9.71 -18.71
C ALA A 66 4.46 9.20 -17.26
N PHE A 67 5.64 8.83 -16.76
CA PHE A 67 5.85 8.43 -15.38
C PHE A 67 5.52 9.57 -14.40
N ALA A 68 6.07 10.77 -14.63
CA ALA A 68 5.83 11.92 -13.76
C ALA A 68 4.34 12.28 -13.66
N VAL A 69 3.63 12.28 -14.79
CA VAL A 69 2.18 12.52 -14.82
C VAL A 69 1.42 11.41 -14.10
N SER A 70 1.76 10.15 -14.35
CA SER A 70 1.14 9.00 -13.69
C SER A 70 1.31 9.05 -12.17
N ALA A 71 2.53 9.30 -11.69
CA ALA A 71 2.85 9.40 -10.27
C ALA A 71 2.12 10.58 -9.60
N ALA A 72 2.10 11.75 -10.25
CA ALA A 72 1.40 12.93 -9.74
C ALA A 72 -0.13 12.71 -9.69
N ALA A 73 -0.71 12.10 -10.72
CA ALA A 73 -2.13 11.76 -10.75
C ALA A 73 -2.51 10.75 -9.66
N ALA A 74 -1.70 9.70 -9.49
CA ALA A 74 -1.88 8.71 -8.43
C ALA A 74 -1.77 9.35 -7.04
N PHE A 75 -0.79 10.24 -6.83
CA PHE A 75 -0.66 11.01 -5.59
C PHE A 75 -1.93 11.84 -5.31
N ALA A 76 -2.38 12.63 -6.29
CA ALA A 76 -3.57 13.45 -6.14
C ALA A 76 -4.82 12.62 -5.86
N ALA A 77 -4.98 11.48 -6.55
CA ALA A 77 -6.08 10.55 -6.32
C ALA A 77 -6.05 10.00 -4.88
N GLY A 78 -4.89 9.55 -4.40
CA GLY A 78 -4.74 9.07 -3.03
C GLY A 78 -5.01 10.16 -1.99
N TYR A 79 -4.48 11.36 -2.19
CA TYR A 79 -4.71 12.50 -1.31
C TYR A 79 -6.20 12.85 -1.21
N LEU A 80 -6.88 12.97 -2.36
CA LEU A 80 -8.30 13.29 -2.43
C LEU A 80 -9.17 12.17 -1.84
N TRP A 81 -8.81 10.92 -2.08
CA TRP A 81 -9.48 9.76 -1.50
C TRP A 81 -9.43 9.74 0.01
N VAL A 82 -8.28 10.11 0.61
CA VAL A 82 -8.19 10.22 2.07
C VAL A 82 -8.99 11.40 2.58
N ARG A 83 -8.92 12.54 1.88
CA ARG A 83 -9.66 13.75 2.25
C ARG A 83 -11.17 13.51 2.30
N SER A 84 -11.72 12.68 1.41
CA SER A 84 -13.16 12.43 1.33
C SER A 84 -13.69 11.42 2.33
N ARG A 85 -12.82 10.77 3.14
CA ARG A 85 -13.23 9.76 4.12
C ARG A 85 -13.04 10.23 5.57
N PRO A 86 -13.89 9.76 6.50
CA PRO A 86 -13.69 10.00 7.93
C PRO A 86 -12.34 9.48 8.41
N SER A 87 -11.75 10.15 9.41
CA SER A 87 -10.52 9.66 10.04
C SER A 87 -10.80 8.41 10.85
N ALA A 88 -10.14 7.32 10.49
CA ALA A 88 -9.97 6.16 11.35
C ALA A 88 -8.49 6.13 11.79
N PRO A 89 -8.18 6.23 13.10
CA PRO A 89 -6.80 6.20 13.61
C PRO A 89 -6.01 5.01 13.09
N ALA A 90 -6.62 3.82 13.08
CA ALA A 90 -6.02 2.59 12.56
C ALA A 90 -5.72 2.64 11.06
N ALA A 91 -6.48 3.40 10.28
CA ALA A 91 -6.29 3.48 8.84
C ALA A 91 -5.03 4.28 8.49
N HIS A 92 -4.72 5.35 9.22
CA HIS A 92 -3.51 6.13 8.97
C HIS A 92 -2.25 5.27 9.16
N ASP A 93 -2.17 4.57 10.29
CA ASP A 93 -1.04 3.72 10.60
C ASP A 93 -0.87 2.57 9.61
N ARG A 94 -1.96 1.91 9.17
CA ARG A 94 -1.89 0.86 8.15
C ARG A 94 -1.31 1.37 6.84
N ARG A 95 -1.61 2.63 6.47
CA ARG A 95 -1.04 3.23 5.25
C ARG A 95 0.46 3.50 5.42
N ILE A 96 0.89 4.00 6.57
CA ILE A 96 2.32 4.17 6.88
C ILE A 96 3.03 2.81 6.79
N GLU A 97 2.47 1.78 7.42
CA GLU A 97 3.03 0.43 7.43
C GLU A 97 3.18 -0.13 6.00
N VAL A 98 2.15 0.03 5.16
CA VAL A 98 2.20 -0.38 3.74
C VAL A 98 3.25 0.41 2.98
N VAL A 99 3.33 1.73 3.15
CA VAL A 99 4.34 2.57 2.49
C VAL A 99 5.74 2.11 2.86
N VAL A 100 6.02 1.90 4.15
CA VAL A 100 7.32 1.42 4.61
C VAL A 100 7.61 0.02 4.08
N THR A 101 6.63 -0.88 4.12
CA THR A 101 6.78 -2.24 3.59
C THR A 101 7.05 -2.24 2.09
N LEU A 102 6.36 -1.42 1.31
CA LEU A 102 6.59 -1.22 -0.13
C LEU A 102 7.99 -0.70 -0.41
N LEU A 103 8.51 0.20 0.42
CA LEU A 103 9.87 0.74 0.27
C LEU A 103 10.92 -0.31 0.61
N VAL A 104 10.75 -1.04 1.71
CA VAL A 104 11.68 -2.08 2.16
C VAL A 104 11.70 -3.25 1.19
N LEU A 105 10.54 -3.82 0.85
CA LEU A 105 10.45 -4.92 -0.11
C LEU A 105 10.81 -4.46 -1.52
N GLY A 106 10.45 -3.24 -1.86
CA GLY A 106 10.81 -2.58 -3.11
C GLY A 106 12.30 -2.43 -3.34
N PHE A 107 13.06 -2.26 -2.26
CA PHE A 107 14.51 -2.33 -2.32
C PHE A 107 14.97 -3.78 -2.32
N LEU A 108 14.47 -4.63 -1.42
CA LEU A 108 15.00 -5.96 -1.20
C LEU A 108 14.75 -6.94 -2.37
N LEU A 109 13.51 -7.00 -2.87
CA LEU A 109 13.08 -8.03 -3.83
C LEU A 109 13.71 -7.87 -5.21
N PRO A 110 13.89 -6.66 -5.78
CA PRO A 110 14.58 -6.52 -7.06
C PRO A 110 16.03 -7.01 -7.06
N PHE A 111 16.70 -7.06 -5.91
CA PHE A 111 18.04 -7.65 -5.79
C PHE A 111 18.00 -9.12 -5.35
N GLY A 112 17.04 -9.50 -4.51
CA GLY A 112 16.92 -10.86 -3.99
C GLY A 112 16.34 -11.86 -4.99
N VAL A 113 15.29 -11.47 -5.72
CA VAL A 113 14.53 -12.38 -6.61
C VAL A 113 15.35 -12.84 -7.81
N PRO A 114 16.03 -11.95 -8.59
CA PRO A 114 16.86 -12.42 -9.70
C PRO A 114 17.97 -13.37 -9.25
N ARG A 115 18.66 -13.02 -8.15
CA ARG A 115 19.72 -13.86 -7.58
C ARG A 115 19.19 -15.22 -7.13
N LEU A 116 18.00 -15.27 -6.54
CA LEU A 116 17.38 -16.54 -6.12
C LEU A 116 17.04 -17.41 -7.33
N PHE A 117 16.56 -16.83 -8.42
CA PHE A 117 16.30 -17.56 -9.66
C PHE A 117 17.58 -18.10 -10.30
N ASP A 118 18.66 -17.32 -10.30
CA ASP A 118 19.97 -17.77 -10.77
C ASP A 118 20.47 -18.98 -9.97
N LEU A 119 20.32 -18.96 -8.64
CA LEU A 119 20.70 -20.07 -7.76
C LEU A 119 19.86 -21.34 -7.97
N LEU A 120 18.59 -21.17 -8.34
CA LEU A 120 17.66 -22.28 -8.59
C LEU A 120 17.74 -22.80 -10.03
N GLY A 121 18.57 -22.19 -10.90
CA GLY A 121 18.66 -22.55 -12.31
C GLY A 121 17.39 -22.23 -13.10
N ILE A 122 16.59 -21.26 -12.65
CA ILE A 122 15.35 -20.85 -13.31
C ILE A 122 15.69 -19.81 -14.38
N GLU A 123 15.81 -20.26 -15.62
CA GLU A 123 15.95 -19.36 -16.78
C GLU A 123 14.60 -18.74 -17.15
N LEU A 124 14.18 -17.73 -16.39
CA LEU A 124 13.16 -16.79 -16.85
C LEU A 124 13.81 -15.96 -17.96
N GLY A 125 13.58 -16.36 -19.22
CA GLY A 125 14.34 -16.00 -20.42
C GLY A 125 14.54 -14.51 -20.78
N VAL A 126 14.33 -13.56 -19.87
CA VAL A 126 14.78 -12.17 -19.96
C VAL A 126 14.96 -11.62 -18.53
N PRO A 127 15.98 -10.80 -18.23
CA PRO A 127 16.10 -10.11 -16.93
C PRO A 127 14.83 -9.30 -16.56
N LEU A 128 14.05 -8.84 -17.55
CA LEU A 128 12.75 -8.18 -17.36
C LEU A 128 11.76 -9.01 -16.51
N ALA A 129 11.76 -10.33 -16.65
CA ALA A 129 10.80 -11.19 -15.96
C ALA A 129 11.11 -11.29 -14.45
N GLY A 130 12.39 -11.34 -14.07
CA GLY A 130 12.82 -11.31 -12.66
C GLY A 130 12.41 -10.02 -11.95
N PHE A 131 12.60 -8.86 -12.60
CA PHE A 131 12.15 -7.57 -12.06
C PHE A 131 10.63 -7.44 -12.01
N GLY A 132 9.91 -7.96 -13.02
CA GLY A 132 8.45 -7.98 -13.02
C GLY A 132 7.88 -8.79 -11.86
N VAL A 133 8.41 -9.99 -11.63
CA VAL A 133 8.03 -10.82 -10.48
C VAL A 133 8.35 -10.12 -9.16
N ALA A 134 9.52 -9.50 -9.04
CA ALA A 134 9.89 -8.74 -7.84
C ALA A 134 8.91 -7.61 -7.53
N TYR A 135 8.50 -6.82 -8.53
CA TYR A 135 7.53 -5.73 -8.37
C TYR A 135 6.12 -6.25 -8.04
N ALA A 136 5.68 -7.32 -8.69
CA ALA A 136 4.39 -7.95 -8.40
C ALA A 136 4.35 -8.52 -6.98
N LEU A 137 5.42 -9.19 -6.54
CA LEU A 137 5.57 -9.68 -5.17
C LEU A 137 5.62 -8.53 -4.16
N THR A 138 6.33 -7.44 -4.47
CA THR A 138 6.38 -6.25 -3.61
C THR A 138 4.98 -5.72 -3.33
N LEU A 139 4.15 -5.54 -4.37
CA LEU A 139 2.76 -5.11 -4.22
C LEU A 139 1.92 -6.12 -3.44
N THR A 140 1.96 -7.38 -3.87
CA THR A 140 1.12 -8.45 -3.31
C THR A 140 1.41 -8.69 -1.84
N LEU A 141 2.68 -8.76 -1.46
CA LEU A 141 3.09 -8.98 -0.08
C LEU A 141 2.78 -7.76 0.78
N SER A 142 3.08 -6.54 0.32
CA SER A 142 2.83 -5.34 1.14
C SER A 142 1.34 -5.15 1.43
N TYR A 143 0.49 -5.30 0.41
CA TYR A 143 -0.95 -5.16 0.60
C TYR A 143 -1.57 -6.39 1.28
N GLY A 144 -1.15 -7.60 0.92
CA GLY A 144 -1.68 -8.84 1.51
C GLY A 144 -1.34 -8.96 2.99
N LEU A 145 -0.10 -8.67 3.39
CA LEU A 145 0.32 -8.74 4.78
C LEU A 145 -0.39 -7.66 5.63
N VAL A 146 -0.40 -6.41 5.18
CA VAL A 146 -0.90 -5.31 6.02
C VAL A 146 -2.42 -5.16 5.97
N TYR A 147 -3.05 -5.22 4.79
CA TYR A 147 -4.50 -5.08 4.67
C TYR A 147 -5.26 -6.40 4.77
N GLY A 148 -4.68 -7.49 4.27
CA GLY A 148 -5.32 -8.81 4.30
C GLY A 148 -5.18 -9.49 5.66
N LEU A 149 -3.95 -9.56 6.18
CA LEU A 149 -3.65 -10.27 7.43
C LEU A 149 -3.51 -9.34 8.65
N GLY A 150 -3.48 -8.02 8.44
CA GLY A 150 -3.36 -7.05 9.53
C GLY A 150 -1.98 -6.96 10.18
N PHE A 151 -0.93 -7.49 9.53
CA PHE A 151 0.44 -7.45 10.06
C PHE A 151 0.97 -6.02 10.18
N ARG A 152 1.71 -5.78 11.27
CA ARG A 152 2.35 -4.50 11.60
C ARG A 152 3.76 -4.78 12.11
N PHE A 153 4.72 -4.82 11.20
CA PHE A 153 6.11 -5.12 11.46
C PHE A 153 6.83 -3.93 12.12
N PHE A 154 6.49 -2.70 11.74
CA PHE A 154 7.24 -1.50 12.14
C PHE A 154 6.53 -0.68 13.21
N LEU A 155 5.21 -0.51 13.13
CA LEU A 155 4.47 0.37 14.06
C LEU A 155 4.02 -0.29 15.37
N GLY A 156 4.08 -1.63 15.46
CA GLY A 156 3.66 -2.40 16.64
C GLY A 156 2.12 -2.47 16.87
N PRO A 157 1.67 -3.20 17.91
CA PRO A 157 0.23 -3.42 18.19
C PRO A 157 -0.52 -2.13 18.53
N HIS A 158 -1.80 -2.07 18.20
CA HIS A 158 -2.60 -0.87 18.45
C HIS A 158 -2.84 -0.67 19.95
N ARG A 159 -2.85 0.59 20.41
CA ARG A 159 -3.01 0.92 21.85
C ARG A 159 -4.28 0.34 22.47
N SER A 160 -5.31 0.07 21.66
CA SER A 160 -6.58 -0.56 22.06
C SER A 160 -6.51 -2.08 22.25
N GLU A 161 -5.55 -2.80 21.65
CA GLU A 161 -5.34 -4.24 21.90
C GLU A 161 -4.57 -4.48 23.19
N ARG A 162 -3.78 -3.48 23.64
CA ARG A 162 -3.01 -3.58 24.89
C ARG A 162 -3.90 -3.49 26.14
N SER A 163 -5.14 -3.00 26.02
CA SER A 163 -6.12 -2.97 27.11
C SER A 163 -6.83 -4.31 27.33
N GLU A 164 -6.95 -5.17 26.31
CA GLU A 164 -7.60 -6.50 26.46
C GLU A 164 -6.68 -7.56 27.10
N PHE A 165 -5.35 -7.39 27.01
CA PHE A 165 -4.38 -8.32 27.62
C PHE A 165 -3.98 -7.96 29.05
N ARG A 166 -4.70 -7.03 29.68
CA ARG A 166 -4.44 -6.58 31.05
C ARG A 166 -5.69 -6.76 31.92
N GLU A 167 -6.24 -7.96 31.92
CA GLU A 167 -7.16 -8.47 32.94
C GLU A 167 -6.70 -9.84 33.43
#